data_AF-A0A3D4AEW7-F1
#
_entry.id   AF-A0A3D4AEW7-F1
#
_cell.length_a   1.000
_cell.length_b   1.000
_cell.length_c   1.000
_cell.angle_alpha   90.00
_cell.angle_beta   90.00
_cell.angle_gamma   90.00
#
_symmetry.space_group_name_H-M   'P 1'
#
loop_
_entity.id
_entity.type
_entity.pdbx_description
1 polymer ?
#
loop_
_entity_poly.entity_id
_entity_poly.type
_entity_poly.pdbx_seq_one_letter_code
_entity_poly.pdbx_strand_id
1 'polypeptide(L)'
;MGSLITFINISGCFYIVMGIKYQPMNISSYLCAMSFQTNIKLGNITNLSDARFAAAAGATYIGFCFDPMNEHYITPIKAKEIIDWVTGSSVVAEFGNQSLEEIRDISELLNVDVIEVNNTFLPDELLSLGKPIIKKVNVNVFTKEKLQHAITAYEKVADAFHVYADSETETYDCDQLVSLCQSHQLIWGLQLNTGNVLNILSSFKPFGINLVGGTEEKAGMKDFDELNDLFDVLRTED
;
A
#
# COMPACT_ATOMS: atom_id res chain seq x y z
N MET A 1 21.52 -46.21 32.05
CA MET A 1 21.91 -44.81 32.36
C MET A 1 22.75 -44.30 31.20
N GLY A 2 22.34 -43.19 30.59
CA GLY A 2 23.10 -42.47 29.55
C GLY A 2 22.31 -42.23 28.26
N SER A 3 21.34 -41.32 28.28
CA SER A 3 20.80 -40.74 27.04
C SER A 3 21.73 -39.59 26.62
N LEU A 4 22.35 -39.71 25.45
CA LEU A 4 23.23 -38.68 24.89
C LEU A 4 22.37 -37.48 24.45
N ILE A 5 22.53 -36.34 25.11
CA ILE A 5 21.93 -35.07 24.69
C ILE A 5 22.93 -34.40 23.76
N THR A 6 22.60 -34.29 22.48
CA THR A 6 23.42 -33.55 21.51
C THR A 6 22.76 -32.21 21.24
N PHE A 7 23.45 -31.12 21.59
CA PHE A 7 23.05 -29.76 21.26
C PHE A 7 23.56 -29.42 19.86
N ILE A 8 22.68 -29.00 18.95
CA ILE A 8 23.06 -28.44 17.66
C ILE A 8 22.67 -26.96 17.67
N ASN A 9 23.66 -26.10 17.45
CA ASN A 9 23.47 -24.66 17.41
C ASN A 9 23.20 -24.22 15.96
N ILE A 10 21.97 -23.78 15.69
CA ILE A 10 21.63 -23.04 14.47
C ILE A 10 20.86 -21.80 14.94
N SER A 11 21.46 -20.63 14.75
CA SER A 11 20.82 -19.31 14.89
C SER A 11 20.12 -19.03 16.23
N GLY A 12 20.72 -19.43 17.35
CA GLY A 12 20.43 -18.82 18.66
C GLY A 12 19.13 -19.23 19.38
N CYS A 13 18.44 -20.30 18.97
CA CYS A 13 17.26 -20.81 19.69
C CYS A 13 17.46 -22.28 20.10
N PHE A 14 17.29 -22.60 21.39
CA PHE A 14 17.47 -23.94 21.94
C PHE A 14 16.17 -24.76 21.82
N TYR A 15 16.20 -25.87 21.05
CA TYR A 15 15.08 -26.82 20.97
C TYR A 15 15.42 -28.14 21.65
N ILE A 16 14.51 -28.64 22.50
CA ILE A 16 14.56 -29.98 23.08
C ILE A 16 13.86 -30.93 22.10
N VAL A 17 14.61 -31.83 21.45
CA VAL A 17 14.03 -32.83 20.54
C VAL A 17 13.87 -34.16 21.30
N MET A 18 12.65 -34.47 21.74
CA MET A 18 12.29 -35.85 22.11
C MET A 18 12.02 -36.65 20.83
N GLY A 19 12.61 -37.85 20.74
CA GLY A 19 12.70 -38.65 19.53
C GLY A 19 11.36 -39.03 18.89
N ILE A 20 10.97 -38.27 17.87
CA ILE A 20 10.03 -38.68 16.83
C ILE A 20 10.76 -38.47 15.50
N LYS A 21 10.82 -39.51 14.66
CA LYS A 21 11.42 -39.44 13.32
C LYS A 21 10.67 -38.41 12.48
N TYR A 22 11.17 -37.18 12.42
CA TYR A 22 10.73 -36.18 11.45
C TYR A 22 11.43 -36.48 10.11
N GLN A 23 10.64 -36.80 9.10
CA GLN A 23 11.07 -36.63 7.70
C GLN A 23 11.36 -35.13 7.50
N PRO A 24 12.45 -34.74 6.81
CA PRO A 24 12.71 -33.33 6.53
C PRO A 24 11.60 -32.81 5.60
N MET A 25 10.61 -32.14 6.18
CA MET A 25 9.62 -31.38 5.44
C MET A 25 10.38 -30.23 4.78
N ASN A 26 10.42 -30.22 3.46
CA ASN A 26 11.12 -29.18 2.70
C ASN A 26 10.32 -27.87 2.83
N ILE A 27 10.62 -27.06 3.84
CA ILE A 27 9.93 -25.79 4.14
C ILE A 27 10.04 -24.81 2.95
N SER A 28 10.96 -25.07 2.01
CA SER A 28 11.14 -24.29 0.78
C SER A 28 9.91 -24.31 -0.14
N SER A 29 9.02 -25.30 -0.07
CA SER A 29 7.81 -25.35 -0.93
C SER A 29 6.61 -24.57 -0.37
N TYR A 30 6.66 -24.14 0.90
CA TYR A 30 5.62 -23.31 1.52
C TYR A 30 6.02 -21.83 1.62
N LEU A 31 7.30 -21.53 1.34
CA LEU A 31 7.81 -20.18 1.11
C LEU A 31 7.86 -19.89 -0.39
N CYS A 32 6.86 -20.36 -1.16
CA CYS A 32 6.56 -19.70 -2.41
C CYS A 32 6.15 -18.29 -2.00
N ALA A 33 7.00 -17.30 -2.24
CA ALA A 33 6.67 -15.92 -2.01
C ALA A 33 5.49 -15.62 -2.94
N MET A 34 4.27 -15.75 -2.42
CA MET A 34 3.07 -15.47 -3.17
C MET A 34 3.12 -14.00 -3.55
N SER A 35 3.59 -13.71 -4.75
CA SER A 35 3.67 -12.37 -5.28
C SER A 35 2.32 -11.97 -5.86
N PHE A 36 1.98 -10.69 -5.73
CA PHE A 36 0.85 -10.13 -6.44
C PHE A 36 1.22 -9.85 -7.90
N GLN A 37 0.23 -9.93 -8.80
CA GLN A 37 0.37 -9.56 -10.22
C GLN A 37 0.75 -8.09 -10.44
N THR A 38 0.61 -7.24 -9.42
CA THR A 38 0.89 -5.80 -9.46
C THR A 38 1.28 -5.30 -8.07
N ASN A 39 1.80 -4.08 -7.95
CA ASN A 39 2.04 -3.47 -6.65
C ASN A 39 0.72 -3.19 -5.93
N ILE A 40 0.69 -3.52 -4.63
CA ILE A 40 -0.48 -3.27 -3.78
C ILE A 40 -0.15 -2.15 -2.81
N LYS A 41 -1.00 -1.14 -2.76
CA LYS A 41 -1.03 -0.14 -1.69
C LYS A 41 -2.30 -0.35 -0.86
N LEU A 42 -2.16 -0.63 0.44
CA LEU A 42 -3.30 -0.55 1.37
C LEU A 42 -3.27 0.82 2.05
N GLY A 43 -4.13 1.74 1.62
CA GLY A 43 -4.26 3.08 2.18
C GLY A 43 -5.14 3.14 3.43
N ASN A 44 -5.19 4.33 4.06
CA ASN A 44 -6.10 4.65 5.18
C ASN A 44 -6.02 3.69 6.39
N ILE A 45 -4.83 3.20 6.72
CA ILE A 45 -4.63 2.33 7.88
C ILE A 45 -4.78 3.12 9.18
N THR A 46 -5.62 2.61 10.08
CA THR A 46 -5.90 3.23 11.40
C THR A 46 -5.59 2.32 12.59
N ASN A 47 -5.22 1.05 12.35
CA ASN A 47 -4.96 0.05 13.39
C ASN A 47 -3.81 -0.89 12.99
N LEU A 48 -3.25 -1.61 13.98
CA LEU A 48 -2.13 -2.53 13.77
C LEU A 48 -2.51 -3.82 13.03
N SER A 49 -3.75 -4.29 13.18
CA SER A 49 -4.22 -5.53 12.54
C SER A 49 -4.21 -5.40 11.02
N ASP A 50 -4.73 -4.29 10.48
CA ASP A 50 -4.73 -3.97 9.04
C ASP A 50 -3.31 -3.90 8.49
N ALA A 51 -2.42 -3.20 9.21
CA ALA A 51 -1.03 -3.03 8.81
C ALA A 51 -0.28 -4.36 8.76
N ARG A 52 -0.46 -5.21 9.78
CA ARG A 52 0.13 -6.56 9.82
C ARG A 52 -0.46 -7.47 8.76
N PHE A 53 -1.76 -7.37 8.51
CA PHE A 53 -2.43 -8.14 7.47
C PHE A 53 -1.86 -7.80 6.09
N ALA A 54 -1.80 -6.51 5.73
CA ALA A 54 -1.24 -6.06 4.47
C ALA A 54 0.23 -6.49 4.30
N ALA A 55 1.05 -6.26 5.32
CA ALA A 55 2.47 -6.62 5.27
C ALA A 55 2.67 -8.14 5.15
N ALA A 56 1.91 -8.95 5.91
CA ALA A 56 1.98 -10.40 5.82
C ALA A 56 1.47 -10.94 4.47
N ALA A 57 0.50 -10.26 3.86
CA ALA A 57 0.01 -10.59 2.54
C ALA A 57 0.98 -10.20 1.41
N GLY A 58 2.02 -9.40 1.70
CA GLY A 58 3.01 -8.96 0.71
C GLY A 58 2.64 -7.64 0.02
N ALA A 59 1.82 -6.79 0.65
CA ALA A 59 1.52 -5.48 0.09
C ALA A 59 2.78 -4.61 -0.01
N THR A 60 3.00 -3.99 -1.17
CA THR A 60 4.16 -3.13 -1.42
C THR A 60 4.16 -1.89 -0.52
N TYR A 61 2.99 -1.28 -0.34
CA TYR A 61 2.81 -0.03 0.39
C TYR A 61 1.72 -0.14 1.44
N ILE A 62 1.94 0.52 2.58
CA ILE A 62 0.94 0.76 3.61
C ILE A 62 0.81 2.27 3.87
N GLY A 63 -0.43 2.78 3.81
CA GLY A 63 -0.71 4.22 3.83
C GLY A 63 -1.41 4.67 5.11
N PHE A 64 -0.95 5.79 5.67
CA PHE A 64 -1.53 6.41 6.86
C PHE A 64 -2.01 7.82 6.55
N CYS A 65 -3.28 8.11 6.81
CA CYS A 65 -3.87 9.41 6.51
C CYS A 65 -3.65 10.40 7.66
N PHE A 66 -2.98 11.50 7.36
CA PHE A 66 -2.72 12.57 8.33
C PHE A 66 -3.61 13.80 8.13
N ASP A 67 -4.54 13.79 7.17
CA ASP A 67 -5.50 14.88 6.94
C ASP A 67 -6.56 14.90 8.06
N PRO A 68 -6.61 15.94 8.92
CA PRO A 68 -7.58 16.01 10.01
C PRO A 68 -9.04 16.06 9.57
N MET A 69 -9.30 16.37 8.29
CA MET A 69 -10.65 16.41 7.72
C MET A 69 -11.10 15.05 7.16
N ASN A 70 -10.19 14.07 7.08
CA ASN A 70 -10.50 12.74 6.58
C ASN A 70 -11.01 11.82 7.69
N GLU A 71 -11.99 10.96 7.39
CA GLU A 71 -12.56 10.02 8.36
C GLU A 71 -11.56 8.98 8.87
N HIS A 72 -10.53 8.68 8.08
CA HIS A 72 -9.45 7.76 8.41
C HIS A 72 -8.23 8.46 9.01
N TYR A 73 -8.37 9.71 9.47
CA TYR A 73 -7.31 10.43 10.15
C TYR A 73 -6.73 9.62 11.32
N ILE A 74 -5.40 9.55 11.36
CA ILE A 74 -4.65 8.98 12.48
C ILE A 74 -3.62 9.98 12.97
N THR A 75 -3.50 10.11 14.30
CA THR A 75 -2.46 10.97 14.90
C THR A 75 -1.07 10.40 14.57
N PRO A 76 -0.03 11.25 14.35
CA PRO A 76 1.32 10.79 14.09
C PRO A 76 1.86 9.80 15.15
N ILE A 77 1.59 10.04 16.43
CA ILE A 77 2.04 9.14 17.52
C ILE A 77 1.45 7.74 17.38
N LYS A 78 0.13 7.63 17.14
CA LYS A 78 -0.53 6.33 16.92
C LYS A 78 -0.03 5.63 15.65
N ALA A 79 0.21 6.39 14.57
CA ALA A 79 0.80 5.83 13.34
C ALA A 79 2.21 5.29 13.61
N LYS A 80 3.03 6.03 14.39
CA LYS A 80 4.35 5.57 14.80
C LYS A 80 4.30 4.25 15.56
N GLU A 81 3.40 4.14 16.53
CA GLU A 81 3.20 2.90 17.28
C GLU A 81 2.89 1.74 16.34
N ILE A 82 2.10 1.93 15.27
CA ILE A 82 1.80 0.86 14.31
C ILE A 82 3.02 0.54 13.43
N ILE A 83 3.68 1.57 12.87
CA ILE A 83 4.82 1.42 11.96
C ILE A 83 5.96 0.64 12.63
N ASP A 84 6.24 0.91 13.90
CA ASP A 84 7.33 0.25 14.65
C ASP A 84 7.13 -1.28 14.80
N TRP A 85 5.92 -1.81 14.57
CA TRP A 85 5.60 -3.24 14.61
C TRP A 85 5.49 -3.93 13.24
N VAL A 86 5.65 -3.19 12.14
CA VAL A 86 5.40 -3.68 10.78
C VAL A 86 6.66 -3.58 9.94
N THR A 87 6.94 -4.64 9.19
CA THR A 87 8.12 -4.74 8.31
C THR A 87 7.72 -5.38 6.99
N GLY A 88 8.41 -5.04 5.90
CA GLY A 88 8.23 -5.66 4.58
C GLY A 88 7.41 -4.82 3.60
N SER A 89 6.70 -3.80 4.08
CA SER A 89 5.99 -2.82 3.24
C SER A 89 6.62 -1.44 3.40
N SER A 90 6.63 -0.65 2.33
CA SER A 90 7.02 0.76 2.39
C SER A 90 5.91 1.60 3.00
N VAL A 91 6.26 2.51 3.90
CA VAL A 91 5.32 3.40 4.59
C VAL A 91 5.05 4.64 3.76
N VAL A 92 3.76 4.87 3.46
CA VAL A 92 3.27 6.06 2.76
C VAL A 92 2.56 6.98 3.76
N ALA A 93 3.03 8.23 3.88
CA ALA A 93 2.31 9.27 4.59
C ALA A 93 1.37 10.01 3.64
N GLU A 94 0.06 9.97 3.90
CA GLU A 94 -0.95 10.57 3.03
C GLU A 94 -1.44 11.90 3.60
N PHE A 95 -1.24 12.96 2.83
CA PHE A 95 -1.56 14.33 3.22
C PHE A 95 -2.62 14.96 2.30
N GLY A 96 -3.52 15.72 2.92
CA GLY A 96 -4.47 16.60 2.27
C GLY A 96 -3.90 18.01 2.13
N ASN A 97 -4.46 18.95 2.90
CA ASN A 97 -4.17 20.39 2.81
C ASN A 97 -3.19 20.94 3.86
N GLN A 98 -2.41 20.07 4.51
CA GLN A 98 -1.38 20.47 5.47
C GLN A 98 -0.26 21.28 4.79
N SER A 99 0.42 22.12 5.58
CA SER A 99 1.57 22.90 5.14
C SER A 99 2.79 22.02 4.86
N LEU A 100 3.75 22.52 4.05
CA LEU A 100 5.02 21.82 3.80
C LEU A 100 5.84 21.58 5.07
N GLU A 101 5.72 22.46 6.07
CA GLU A 101 6.37 22.30 7.37
C GLU A 101 5.77 21.11 8.13
N GLU A 102 4.45 21.05 8.25
CA GLU A 102 3.77 19.91 8.90
C GLU A 102 4.03 18.58 8.18
N ILE A 103 4.04 18.58 6.84
CA ILE A 103 4.36 17.39 6.05
C ILE A 103 5.78 16.91 6.35
N ARG A 104 6.75 17.83 6.40
CA ARG A 104 8.15 17.50 6.71
C ARG A 104 8.28 16.94 8.13
N ASP A 105 7.71 17.63 9.11
CA ASP A 105 7.81 17.25 10.53
C ASP A 105 7.22 15.86 10.78
N ILE A 106 6.04 15.56 10.21
CA ILE A 106 5.41 14.25 10.33
C ILE A 106 6.23 13.18 9.59
N SER A 107 6.70 13.48 8.38
CA SER A 107 7.47 12.53 7.58
C SER A 107 8.81 12.17 8.23
N GLU A 108 9.47 13.13 8.87
CA GLU A 108 10.72 12.93 9.62
C GLU A 108 10.46 12.16 10.92
N LEU A 109 9.43 12.54 11.69
CA LEU A 109 9.06 11.85 12.94
C LEU A 109 8.80 10.36 12.73
N LEU A 110 8.14 10.01 11.64
CA LEU A 110 7.74 8.65 11.30
C LEU A 110 8.79 7.90 10.48
N ASN A 111 9.80 8.62 9.97
CA ASN A 111 10.76 8.13 8.99
C ASN A 111 10.07 7.39 7.83
N VAL A 112 9.07 8.03 7.21
CA VAL A 112 8.32 7.41 6.11
C VAL A 112 9.17 7.24 4.86
N ASP A 113 8.79 6.27 4.03
CA ASP A 113 9.46 5.96 2.77
C ASP A 113 8.96 6.85 1.63
N VAL A 114 7.66 7.17 1.62
CA VAL A 114 7.00 7.89 0.52
C VAL A 114 5.99 8.90 1.07
N ILE A 115 5.84 10.02 0.38
CA ILE A 115 4.86 11.07 0.71
C ILE A 115 3.79 11.10 -0.40
N GLU A 116 2.53 10.90 -0.04
CA GLU A 116 1.38 11.09 -0.93
C GLU A 116 0.71 12.44 -0.65
N VAL A 117 0.51 13.26 -1.69
CA VAL A 117 -0.06 14.60 -1.57
C VAL A 117 -1.20 14.87 -2.54
N ASN A 118 -2.30 15.42 -2.04
CA ASN A 118 -3.45 15.90 -2.84
C ASN A 118 -3.56 17.43 -2.93
N ASN A 119 -2.61 18.16 -2.34
CA ASN A 119 -2.62 19.64 -2.29
C ASN A 119 -2.35 20.33 -3.64
N THR A 120 -2.37 21.66 -3.61
CA THR A 120 -2.11 22.54 -4.77
C THR A 120 -0.68 23.10 -4.78
N PHE A 121 0.29 22.46 -4.14
CA PHE A 121 1.68 22.93 -4.17
C PHE A 121 2.21 22.97 -5.60
N LEU A 122 3.05 23.94 -5.89
CA LEU A 122 3.80 23.97 -7.14
C LEU A 122 4.76 22.77 -7.19
N PRO A 123 5.03 22.21 -8.37
CA PRO A 123 5.93 21.05 -8.51
C PRO A 123 7.28 21.21 -7.80
N ASP A 124 7.91 22.39 -7.93
CA ASP A 124 9.22 22.67 -7.35
C ASP A 124 9.21 22.69 -5.81
N GLU A 125 8.06 22.97 -5.19
CA GLU A 125 7.93 22.97 -3.72
C GLU A 125 8.02 21.54 -3.16
N LEU A 126 7.53 20.55 -3.90
CA LEU A 126 7.54 19.14 -3.48
C LEU A 126 8.97 18.56 -3.43
N LEU A 127 9.88 19.07 -4.25
CA LEU A 127 11.30 18.67 -4.23
C LEU A 127 11.96 18.94 -2.88
N SER A 128 11.48 19.94 -2.13
CA SER A 128 12.01 20.30 -0.81
C SER A 128 11.70 19.28 0.29
N LEU A 129 10.83 18.31 0.02
CA LEU A 129 10.46 17.25 0.98
C LEU A 129 11.50 16.12 1.02
N GLY A 130 12.35 15.99 0.00
CA GLY A 130 13.49 15.05 0.01
C GLY A 130 13.13 13.57 0.06
N LYS A 131 11.88 13.21 -0.26
CA LYS A 131 11.35 11.85 -0.27
C LYS A 131 10.62 11.60 -1.60
N PRO A 132 10.50 10.33 -2.03
CA PRO A 132 9.64 9.97 -3.15
C PRO A 132 8.22 10.50 -2.99
N ILE A 133 7.64 11.00 -4.08
CA ILE A 133 6.34 11.67 -4.09
C ILE A 133 5.34 10.85 -4.90
N ILE A 134 4.21 10.52 -4.26
CA ILE A 134 2.99 10.10 -4.94
C ILE A 134 2.09 11.33 -5.08
N LYS A 135 1.82 11.76 -6.31
CA LYS A 135 0.85 12.84 -6.55
C LYS A 135 -0.55 12.24 -6.65
N LYS A 136 -1.43 12.58 -5.72
CA LYS A 136 -2.83 12.17 -5.77
C LYS A 136 -3.61 13.09 -6.71
N VAL A 137 -4.43 12.50 -7.59
CA VAL A 137 -5.17 13.21 -8.64
C VAL A 137 -6.60 12.69 -8.69
N ASN A 138 -7.56 13.59 -8.50
CA ASN A 138 -8.97 13.27 -8.64
C ASN A 138 -9.37 13.35 -10.11
N VAL A 139 -9.75 12.22 -10.72
CA VAL A 139 -10.08 12.17 -12.15
C VAL A 139 -11.39 12.90 -12.48
N ASN A 140 -12.29 13.05 -11.50
CA ASN A 140 -13.61 13.67 -11.69
C ASN A 140 -13.55 15.20 -11.78
N VAL A 141 -12.50 15.82 -11.22
CA VAL A 141 -12.35 17.29 -11.21
C VAL A 141 -11.84 17.82 -12.55
N PHE A 142 -11.38 16.92 -13.43
CA PHE A 142 -10.77 17.28 -14.70
C PHE A 142 -11.61 16.80 -15.87
N THR A 143 -11.76 17.65 -16.88
CA THR A 143 -12.14 17.19 -18.21
C THR A 143 -11.00 16.34 -18.79
N LYS A 144 -11.28 15.54 -19.82
CA LYS A 144 -10.28 14.71 -20.53
C LYS A 144 -8.97 15.45 -20.77
N GLU A 145 -9.02 16.61 -21.42
CA GLU A 145 -7.80 17.40 -21.72
C GLU A 145 -7.07 17.89 -20.46
N LYS A 146 -7.77 18.13 -19.36
CA LYS A 146 -7.18 18.67 -18.13
C LYS A 146 -6.48 17.60 -17.29
N LEU A 147 -6.92 16.33 -17.34
CA LEU A 147 -6.28 15.26 -16.56
C LEU A 147 -4.84 15.01 -17.02
N GLN A 148 -4.63 14.96 -18.34
CA GLN A 148 -3.29 14.82 -18.92
C GLN A 148 -2.38 15.96 -18.49
N HIS A 149 -2.87 17.22 -18.58
CA HIS A 149 -2.10 18.38 -18.14
C HIS A 149 -1.79 18.34 -16.65
N ALA A 150 -2.72 17.90 -15.81
CA ALA A 150 -2.51 17.77 -14.38
C ALA A 150 -1.39 16.76 -14.06
N ILE A 151 -1.34 15.62 -14.75
CA ILE A 151 -0.27 14.63 -14.56
C ILE A 151 1.06 15.15 -15.09
N THR A 152 1.08 15.64 -16.34
CA THR A 152 2.30 16.17 -16.98
C THR A 152 2.90 17.35 -16.20
N ALA A 153 2.09 18.16 -15.51
CA ALA A 153 2.59 19.25 -14.68
C ALA A 153 3.51 18.78 -13.54
N TYR A 154 3.35 17.54 -13.07
CA TYR A 154 4.14 16.99 -11.95
C TYR A 154 5.06 15.84 -12.38
N GLU A 155 5.13 15.47 -13.66
CA GLU A 155 5.87 14.28 -14.15
C GLU A 155 7.37 14.26 -13.79
N LYS A 156 7.97 15.43 -13.54
CA LYS A 156 9.38 15.57 -13.19
C LYS A 156 9.66 15.47 -11.69
N VAL A 157 8.63 15.57 -10.86
CA VAL A 157 8.75 15.63 -9.40
C VAL A 157 7.99 14.51 -8.70
N ALA A 158 6.96 13.96 -9.34
CA ALA A 158 6.20 12.82 -8.83
C ALA A 158 6.78 11.52 -9.37
N ASP A 159 7.08 10.58 -8.48
CA ASP A 159 7.53 9.23 -8.82
C ASP A 159 6.36 8.36 -9.30
N ALA A 160 5.16 8.60 -8.75
CA ALA A 160 3.93 7.93 -9.15
C ALA A 160 2.70 8.83 -8.99
N PHE A 161 1.61 8.45 -9.64
CA PHE A 161 0.33 9.16 -9.62
C PHE A 161 -0.77 8.27 -9.06
N HIS A 162 -1.38 8.65 -7.95
CA HIS A 162 -2.54 7.96 -7.40
C HIS A 162 -3.82 8.59 -7.93
N VAL A 163 -4.47 7.90 -8.87
CA VAL A 163 -5.75 8.35 -9.44
C VAL A 163 -6.93 7.84 -8.62
N TYR A 164 -7.88 8.71 -8.31
CA TYR A 164 -9.08 8.36 -7.54
C TYR A 164 -10.31 9.15 -8.02
N ALA A 165 -11.49 8.77 -7.55
CA ALA A 165 -12.77 9.42 -7.85
C ALA A 165 -13.61 9.52 -6.57
N ASP A 166 -14.37 10.62 -6.41
CA ASP A 166 -15.23 10.84 -5.22
C ASP A 166 -16.57 10.10 -5.31
N SER A 167 -16.98 9.68 -6.51
CA SER A 167 -18.27 9.00 -6.72
C SER A 167 -18.15 7.84 -7.70
N GLU A 168 -18.91 6.77 -7.43
CA GLU A 168 -18.96 5.57 -8.29
C GLU A 168 -19.71 5.80 -9.61
N THR A 169 -20.50 6.86 -9.69
CA THR A 169 -21.39 7.14 -10.84
C THR A 169 -20.71 7.84 -12.01
N GLU A 170 -19.44 8.18 -11.88
CA GLU A 170 -18.73 8.99 -12.86
C GLU A 170 -17.88 8.13 -13.79
N THR A 171 -18.13 8.28 -15.10
CA THR A 171 -17.43 7.53 -16.14
C THR A 171 -16.13 8.23 -16.51
N TYR A 172 -15.02 7.55 -16.29
CA TYR A 172 -13.71 7.98 -16.77
C TYR A 172 -13.43 7.44 -18.19
N ASP A 173 -12.63 8.17 -18.95
CA ASP A 173 -12.24 7.78 -20.31
C ASP A 173 -11.19 6.66 -20.27
N CYS A 174 -11.61 5.45 -20.65
CA CYS A 174 -10.75 4.27 -20.62
C CYS A 174 -9.49 4.43 -21.49
N ASP A 175 -9.60 4.99 -22.69
CA ASP A 175 -8.48 5.12 -23.62
C ASP A 175 -7.42 6.09 -23.08
N GLN A 176 -7.89 7.16 -22.42
CA GLN A 176 -7.00 8.09 -21.74
C GLN A 176 -6.26 7.41 -20.59
N LEU A 177 -6.97 6.69 -19.71
CA LEU A 177 -6.33 6.02 -18.57
C LEU A 177 -5.34 4.93 -19.01
N VAL A 178 -5.64 4.20 -20.09
CA VAL A 178 -4.70 3.26 -20.71
C VAL A 178 -3.42 3.99 -21.13
N SER A 179 -3.56 5.12 -21.83
CA SER A 179 -2.41 5.92 -22.29
C SER A 179 -1.58 6.47 -21.11
N LEU A 180 -2.23 6.87 -20.02
CA LEU A 180 -1.57 7.33 -18.81
C LEU A 180 -0.82 6.20 -18.10
N CYS A 181 -1.43 5.02 -17.93
CA CYS A 181 -0.75 3.86 -17.34
C CYS A 181 0.47 3.39 -18.15
N GLN A 182 0.45 3.58 -19.48
CA GLN A 182 1.60 3.25 -20.33
C GLN A 182 2.76 4.25 -20.22
N SER A 183 2.46 5.51 -19.87
CA SER A 183 3.44 6.60 -19.86
C SER A 183 3.93 6.98 -18.47
N HIS A 184 3.18 6.64 -17.41
CA HIS A 184 3.46 7.03 -16.04
C HIS A 184 3.18 5.87 -15.07
N GLN A 185 3.81 5.91 -13.90
CA GLN A 185 3.51 4.99 -12.81
C GLN A 185 2.18 5.36 -12.16
N LEU A 186 1.06 4.85 -12.69
CA LEU A 186 -0.26 5.07 -12.10
C LEU A 186 -0.58 4.01 -11.03
N ILE A 187 -0.96 4.49 -9.84
CA ILE A 187 -1.61 3.72 -8.81
C ILE A 187 -3.12 3.89 -8.98
N TRP A 188 -3.80 2.79 -9.28
CA TRP A 188 -5.23 2.75 -9.53
C TRP A 188 -6.03 2.75 -8.21
N GLY A 189 -6.56 3.90 -7.82
CA GLY A 189 -7.48 4.06 -6.68
C GLY A 189 -8.94 4.25 -7.10
N LEU A 190 -9.30 3.86 -8.33
CA LEU A 190 -10.68 3.84 -8.80
C LEU A 190 -11.36 2.53 -8.40
N GLN A 191 -12.70 2.48 -8.53
CA GLN A 191 -13.49 1.33 -8.09
C GLN A 191 -12.97 0.00 -8.66
N LEU A 192 -12.78 -0.96 -7.75
CA LEU A 192 -12.28 -2.29 -8.06
C LEU A 192 -12.99 -3.31 -7.16
N ASN A 193 -13.16 -4.52 -7.69
CA ASN A 193 -13.67 -5.69 -6.99
C ASN A 193 -13.15 -6.96 -7.65
N THR A 194 -13.42 -8.12 -7.05
CA THR A 194 -13.00 -9.42 -7.58
C THR A 194 -13.50 -9.70 -9.00
N GLY A 195 -14.64 -9.14 -9.40
CA GLY A 195 -15.23 -9.30 -10.73
C GLY A 195 -14.58 -8.47 -11.82
N ASN A 196 -13.90 -7.35 -11.49
CA ASN A 196 -13.31 -6.45 -12.48
C ASN A 196 -11.78 -6.32 -12.40
N VAL A 197 -11.16 -6.69 -11.28
CA VAL A 197 -9.74 -6.38 -11.01
C VAL A 197 -8.81 -6.98 -12.06
N LEU A 198 -9.01 -8.23 -12.46
CA LEU A 198 -8.18 -8.87 -13.49
C LEU A 198 -8.33 -8.21 -14.87
N ASN A 199 -9.52 -7.71 -15.19
CA ASN A 199 -9.74 -6.94 -16.42
C ASN A 199 -9.02 -5.59 -16.36
N ILE A 200 -9.02 -4.93 -15.20
CA ILE A 200 -8.27 -3.68 -15.00
C ILE A 200 -6.77 -3.93 -15.19
N LEU A 201 -6.22 -4.96 -14.54
CA LEU A 201 -4.79 -5.28 -14.64
C LEU A 201 -4.36 -5.64 -16.07
N SER A 202 -5.17 -6.41 -16.78
CA SER A 202 -4.86 -6.83 -18.15
C SER A 202 -5.02 -5.71 -19.18
N SER A 203 -6.05 -4.87 -19.04
CA SER A 203 -6.39 -3.83 -20.01
C SER A 203 -5.59 -2.54 -19.80
N PHE A 204 -5.46 -2.08 -18.56
CA PHE A 204 -4.82 -0.81 -18.23
C PHE A 204 -3.36 -0.97 -17.83
N LYS A 205 -3.01 -2.10 -17.17
CA LYS A 205 -1.66 -2.39 -16.66
C LYS A 205 -1.11 -1.25 -15.78
N PRO A 206 -1.83 -0.86 -14.72
CA PRO A 206 -1.35 0.17 -13.81
C PRO A 206 -0.06 -0.30 -13.10
N PHE A 207 0.72 0.66 -12.60
CA PHE A 207 1.91 0.37 -11.79
C PHE A 207 1.55 -0.33 -10.48
N GLY A 208 0.40 0.02 -9.91
CA GLY A 208 -0.17 -0.63 -8.74
C GLY A 208 -1.65 -0.35 -8.61
N ILE A 209 -2.28 -0.97 -7.62
CA ILE A 209 -3.65 -0.65 -7.22
C ILE A 209 -3.65 -0.17 -5.76
N ASN A 210 -4.54 0.76 -5.45
CA ASN A 210 -4.78 1.23 -4.09
C ASN A 210 -6.07 0.58 -3.58
N LEU A 211 -5.94 -0.17 -2.50
CA LEU A 211 -7.03 -0.74 -1.73
C LEU A 211 -7.23 0.08 -0.47
N VAL A 212 -8.45 0.08 0.01
CA VAL A 212 -8.80 0.59 1.34
C VAL A 212 -9.46 -0.56 2.06
N GLY A 213 -9.06 -0.84 3.29
CA GLY A 213 -9.76 -1.85 4.07
C GLY A 213 -11.12 -1.31 4.54
N GLY A 214 -12.12 -2.18 4.63
CA GLY A 214 -13.46 -1.83 5.12
C GLY A 214 -13.54 -1.17 6.51
N THR A 215 -14.72 -0.70 6.88
CA THR A 215 -14.91 -0.02 8.18
C THR A 215 -14.82 -1.03 9.33
N GLU A 216 -14.09 -0.69 10.40
CA GLU A 216 -14.10 -1.52 11.62
C GLU A 216 -15.50 -1.49 12.26
N GLU A 217 -16.12 -2.66 12.46
CA GLU A 217 -17.33 -2.74 13.28
C GLU A 217 -17.02 -2.50 14.77
N LYS A 218 -15.83 -2.94 15.20
CA LYS A 218 -15.22 -2.68 16.51
C LYS A 218 -13.69 -2.62 16.35
N ALA A 219 -12.99 -1.95 17.27
CA ALA A 219 -11.53 -1.90 17.27
C ALA A 219 -10.91 -3.30 17.15
N GLY A 220 -10.18 -3.56 16.05
CA GLY A 220 -9.55 -4.85 15.75
C GLY A 220 -10.49 -5.95 15.24
N MET A 221 -11.76 -5.65 14.96
CA MET A 221 -12.71 -6.54 14.29
C MET A 221 -13.19 -5.87 13.00
N LYS A 222 -12.60 -6.32 11.90
CA LYS A 222 -12.88 -5.88 10.55
C LYS A 222 -13.22 -7.10 9.72
N ASP A 223 -14.21 -6.96 8.84
CA ASP A 223 -14.49 -7.96 7.82
C ASP A 223 -13.38 -7.85 6.77
N PHE A 224 -12.47 -8.83 6.80
CA PHE A 224 -11.38 -8.93 5.84
C PHE A 224 -11.79 -9.78 4.64
N ASP A 225 -13.01 -10.31 4.57
CA ASP A 225 -13.39 -11.27 3.55
C ASP A 225 -13.26 -10.66 2.15
N GLU A 226 -13.70 -9.42 1.95
CA GLU A 226 -13.53 -8.72 0.67
C GLU A 226 -12.07 -8.48 0.28
N LEU A 227 -11.22 -8.11 1.24
CA LEU A 227 -9.78 -7.90 1.00
C LEU A 227 -9.06 -9.23 0.74
N ASN A 228 -9.42 -10.28 1.47
CA ASN A 228 -8.89 -11.63 1.29
C ASN A 228 -9.25 -12.17 -0.09
N ASP A 229 -10.53 -12.10 -0.45
CA ASP A 229 -11.01 -12.55 -1.76
C ASP A 229 -10.27 -11.81 -2.88
N LEU A 230 -10.07 -10.51 -2.73
CA LEU A 230 -9.33 -9.72 -3.70
C LEU A 230 -7.85 -10.12 -3.76
N PHE A 231 -7.20 -10.30 -2.61
CA PHE A 231 -5.83 -10.76 -2.55
C PHE A 231 -5.66 -12.14 -3.19
N ASP A 232 -6.57 -13.07 -2.95
CA ASP A 232 -6.55 -14.40 -3.53
C ASP A 232 -6.68 -14.36 -5.06
N VAL A 233 -7.52 -13.48 -5.60
CA VAL A 233 -7.59 -13.25 -7.06
C VAL A 233 -6.31 -12.61 -7.62
N LEU A 234 -5.64 -11.77 -6.83
CA LEU A 234 -4.45 -11.03 -7.25
C LEU A 234 -3.13 -11.82 -7.13
N ARG A 235 -3.13 -12.90 -6.36
CA ARG A 235 -1.97 -13.77 -6.17
C ARG A 235 -1.68 -14.56 -7.44
N THR A 236 -0.41 -14.73 -7.74
CA THR A 236 0.05 -15.70 -8.76
C THR A 236 0.47 -16.99 -8.07
N GLU A 237 0.02 -18.12 -8.61
CA GLU A 237 0.68 -19.41 -8.35
C GLU A 237 1.89 -19.49 -9.30
N ASP A 238 3.09 -19.67 -8.75
CA ASP A 238 4.31 -19.95 -9.53
C ASP A 238 4.35 -21.40 -10.03
#